data_AF-A0A4R8K0B3-F1
#
_entry.id   AF-A0A4R8K0B3-F1
#
_cell.length_a   1.000
_cell.length_b   1.000
_cell.length_c   1.000
_cell.angle_alpha   90.00
_cell.angle_beta   90.00
_cell.angle_gamma   90.00
#
_symmetry.space_group_name_H-M   'P 1'
#
loop_
_entity.id
_entity.type
_entity.pdbx_description
1 polymer ?
#
loop_
_entity_poly.entity_id
_entity_poly.type
_entity_poly.pdbx_seq_one_letter_code
_entity_poly.pdbx_strand_id
1 'polypeptide(L)'
;MTVRELIALLQRADPESVVLFLDDYADLSEADELFDVVIPEHAWTHERGSCGGEEYSARYPDAFEPRDENYVDVTHDLERVVLVTNGPSNYRRMNLPERRV
;
A
#
# COMPACT_ATOMS: atom_id res chain seq x y z
N MET A 1 -11.04 14.09 -5.76
CA MET A 1 -12.12 13.26 -5.22
C MET A 1 -12.85 13.98 -4.09
N THR A 2 -14.18 13.96 -4.08
CA THR A 2 -15.00 14.41 -2.95
C THR A 2 -15.04 13.37 -1.83
N VAL A 3 -15.40 13.78 -0.61
CA VAL A 3 -15.60 12.86 0.52
C VAL A 3 -16.64 11.77 0.21
N ARG A 4 -17.71 12.11 -0.52
CA ARG A 4 -18.75 11.15 -0.90
C ARG A 4 -18.19 10.06 -1.81
N GLU A 5 -17.41 10.45 -2.81
CA GLU A 5 -16.77 9.51 -3.74
C GLU A 5 -15.75 8.63 -3.00
N LEU A 6 -14.93 9.22 -2.13
CA LEU A 6 -13.99 8.48 -1.29
C LEU A 6 -14.70 7.42 -0.44
N ILE A 7 -15.76 7.81 0.27
CA ILE A 7 -16.55 6.88 1.08
C ILE A 7 -17.13 5.76 0.22
N ALA A 8 -17.69 6.08 -0.94
CA ALA A 8 -18.24 5.06 -1.85
C ALA A 8 -17.16 4.09 -2.35
N LEU A 9 -15.95 4.57 -2.60
CA LEU A 9 -14.82 3.72 -2.99
C LEU A 9 -14.37 2.81 -1.84
N LEU A 10 -14.28 3.35 -0.61
CA LEU A 10 -13.85 2.64 0.59
C LEU A 10 -14.89 1.64 1.13
N GLN A 11 -16.18 1.86 0.88
CA GLN A 11 -17.25 0.91 1.24
C GLN A 11 -17.05 -0.50 0.66
N ARG A 12 -16.22 -0.62 -0.38
CA ARG A 12 -15.88 -1.89 -1.04
C ARG A 12 -14.66 -2.59 -0.42
N ALA A 13 -13.88 -1.85 0.38
CA ALA A 13 -12.71 -2.40 1.04
C ALA A 13 -13.14 -3.28 2.22
N ASP A 14 -12.27 -4.23 2.57
CA ASP A 14 -12.41 -4.91 3.87
C ASP A 14 -12.15 -3.86 4.97
N PRO A 15 -13.06 -3.68 5.95
CA PRO A 15 -12.93 -2.64 6.97
C PRO A 15 -11.68 -2.77 7.84
N GLU A 16 -11.07 -3.97 7.91
CA GLU A 16 -9.82 -4.22 8.63
C GLU A 16 -8.59 -4.00 7.75
N SER A 17 -8.76 -3.50 6.52
CA SER A 17 -7.63 -3.22 5.62
C SER A 17 -6.79 -2.04 6.12
N VAL A 18 -5.47 -2.16 5.95
CA VAL A 18 -4.54 -1.06 6.19
C VAL A 18 -4.60 -0.07 5.02
N VAL A 19 -4.84 1.21 5.31
CA VAL A 19 -4.79 2.28 4.30
C VAL A 19 -3.34 2.73 4.14
N LEU A 20 -2.83 2.66 2.92
CA LEU A 20 -1.49 3.11 2.55
C LEU A 20 -1.60 4.32 1.65
N PHE A 21 -0.80 5.34 1.97
CA PHE A 21 -0.60 6.52 1.14
C PHE A 21 0.81 6.50 0.57
N LEU A 22 0.94 6.75 -0.73
CA LEU A 22 2.24 6.91 -1.39
C LEU A 22 2.59 8.40 -1.35
N ASP A 23 3.30 8.81 -0.30
CA ASP A 23 3.72 10.19 -0.12
C ASP A 23 4.93 10.51 -1.00
N ASP A 24 4.96 11.72 -1.54
CA ASP A 24 6.19 12.38 -1.93
C ASP A 24 6.15 13.75 -1.25
N TYR A 25 7.06 13.93 -0.29
CA TYR A 25 7.17 15.03 0.67
C TYR A 25 6.42 16.33 0.27
N ALA A 26 5.31 16.62 0.96
CA ALA A 26 4.47 17.78 0.70
C ALA A 26 4.27 18.67 1.94
N ASP A 27 4.55 19.97 1.84
CA ASP A 27 4.09 20.98 2.81
C ASP A 27 2.56 21.23 2.65
N LEU A 28 1.94 21.97 3.57
CA LEU A 28 0.51 22.32 3.53
C LEU A 28 0.08 23.02 2.22
N SER A 29 1.01 23.71 1.54
CA SER A 29 0.80 24.32 0.22
C SER A 29 0.83 23.31 -0.93
N GLU A 30 1.31 22.09 -0.67
CA GLU A 30 1.45 20.97 -1.61
C GLU A 30 0.39 19.89 -1.34
N ALA A 31 -0.63 20.21 -0.53
CA ALA A 31 -1.80 19.37 -0.38
C ALA A 31 -2.49 19.18 -1.74
N ASP A 32 -2.53 17.94 -2.21
CA ASP A 32 -3.09 17.58 -3.51
C ASP A 32 -4.43 16.83 -3.37
N GLU A 33 -5.24 16.91 -4.42
CA GLU A 33 -6.49 16.18 -4.52
C GLU A 33 -6.21 14.67 -4.65
N LEU A 34 -6.95 13.84 -3.91
CA LEU A 34 -6.85 12.39 -4.10
C LEU A 34 -7.27 12.03 -5.53
N PHE A 35 -6.36 11.37 -6.22
CA PHE A 35 -6.52 10.90 -7.59
C PHE A 35 -7.30 9.58 -7.60
N ASP A 36 -6.91 8.61 -6.77
CA ASP A 36 -7.54 7.28 -6.80
C ASP A 36 -7.46 6.50 -5.47
N VAL A 37 -8.36 5.52 -5.36
CA VAL A 37 -8.39 4.48 -4.33
C VAL A 37 -8.39 3.12 -4.99
N VAL A 38 -7.27 2.41 -4.88
CA VAL A 38 -7.08 1.08 -5.46
C VAL A 38 -7.24 0.03 -4.37
N ILE A 39 -8.03 -1.00 -4.65
CA ILE A 39 -8.26 -2.13 -3.75
C ILE A 39 -7.68 -3.40 -4.40
N PRO A 40 -6.47 -3.82 -4.03
CA PRO A 40 -5.87 -5.06 -4.53
C PRO A 40 -6.77 -6.28 -4.30
N GLU A 41 -6.80 -7.18 -5.28
CA GLU A 41 -7.57 -8.43 -5.18
C GLU A 41 -7.02 -9.34 -4.09
N HIS A 42 -5.69 -9.38 -3.96
CA HIS A 42 -4.95 -10.25 -3.05
C HIS A 42 -4.41 -9.48 -1.85
N ALA A 43 -4.20 -10.19 -0.73
CA ALA A 43 -3.47 -9.65 0.41
C ALA A 43 -2.01 -9.42 0.01
N TRP A 44 -1.40 -8.38 0.57
CA TRP A 44 0.00 -8.06 0.39
C TRP A 44 0.83 -8.68 1.51
N THR A 45 2.10 -8.94 1.23
CA THR A 45 3.07 -9.26 2.27
C THR A 45 3.44 -7.98 3.00
N HIS A 46 3.31 -7.98 4.32
CA HIS A 46 3.90 -6.98 5.21
C HIS A 46 5.14 -7.58 5.86
N GLU A 47 6.30 -7.15 5.39
CA GLU A 47 7.60 -7.56 5.87
C GLU A 47 8.13 -6.52 6.87
N ARG A 48 8.65 -6.98 8.01
CA ARG A 48 9.26 -6.13 9.05
C ARG A 48 10.53 -6.80 9.55
N GLY A 49 11.54 -6.02 9.89
CA GLY A 49 12.76 -6.53 10.48
C GLY A 49 13.80 -5.43 10.62
N SER A 50 15.07 -5.82 10.72
CA SER A 50 16.18 -4.88 10.63
C SER A 50 17.08 -5.20 9.43
N CYS A 51 17.53 -4.16 8.72
CA CYS A 51 18.49 -4.25 7.64
C CYS A 51 19.64 -3.27 7.91
N GLY A 52 20.87 -3.76 7.98
CA GLY A 52 22.04 -2.90 8.24
C GLY A 52 22.01 -2.17 9.59
N GLY A 53 21.25 -2.69 10.56
CA GLY A 53 21.07 -2.10 11.89
C GLY A 53 19.93 -1.07 11.99
N GLU A 54 19.23 -0.78 10.89
CA GLU A 54 18.04 0.08 10.89
C GLU A 54 16.78 -0.79 10.80
N GLU A 55 15.72 -0.40 11.51
CA GLU A 55 14.41 -1.06 11.37
C GLU A 55 13.76 -0.69 10.05
N TYR A 56 13.09 -1.64 9.41
CA TYR A 56 12.32 -1.41 8.19
C TYR A 56 10.94 -2.06 8.25
N SER A 57 10.03 -1.50 7.46
CA SER A 57 8.69 -2.03 7.21
C SER A 57 8.38 -1.82 5.74
N ALA A 58 8.04 -2.90 5.04
CA ALA A 58 7.71 -2.88 3.62
C ALA A 58 6.41 -3.64 3.37
N ARG A 59 5.62 -3.14 2.41
CA ARG A 59 4.44 -3.84 1.90
C ARG A 59 4.55 -4.02 0.41
N TYR A 60 4.36 -5.23 -0.07
CA TYR A 60 4.45 -5.56 -1.48
C TYR A 60 3.44 -6.65 -1.89
N PRO A 61 2.97 -6.64 -3.15
CA PRO A 61 1.93 -7.56 -3.62
C PRO A 61 2.42 -9.01 -3.78
N ASP A 62 3.73 -9.23 -3.82
CA ASP A 62 4.34 -10.53 -4.07
C ASP A 62 4.45 -11.39 -2.81
N ALA A 63 4.66 -12.69 -3.00
CA ALA A 63 4.98 -13.60 -1.90
C ALA A 63 6.35 -13.25 -1.31
N PHE A 64 6.52 -13.46 0.00
CA PHE A 64 7.81 -13.28 0.65
C PHE A 64 8.88 -14.17 0.00
N GLU A 65 10.00 -13.55 -0.36
CA GLU A 65 11.23 -14.24 -0.76
C GLU A 65 12.32 -13.99 0.28
N PRO A 66 13.08 -15.03 0.71
CA PRO A 66 14.17 -14.86 1.66
C PRO A 66 15.17 -13.79 1.21
N ARG A 67 15.47 -12.86 2.12
CA ARG A 67 16.46 -11.81 1.93
C ARG A 67 17.89 -12.33 2.18
N ASP A 68 18.88 -11.50 1.87
CA ASP A 68 20.27 -11.79 2.20
C ASP A 68 20.57 -11.65 3.71
N GLU A 69 21.81 -11.94 4.10
CA GLU A 69 22.26 -11.98 5.50
C GLU A 69 22.21 -10.64 6.23
N ASN A 70 22.06 -9.51 5.52
CA ASN A 70 21.94 -8.19 6.16
C ASN A 70 20.57 -7.98 6.82
N TYR A 71 19.59 -8.83 6.48
CA TYR A 71 18.23 -8.78 6.99
C TYR A 71 18.08 -9.74 8.17
N VAL A 72 17.88 -9.18 9.35
CA VAL A 72 17.75 -9.93 10.61
C VAL A 72 16.38 -9.73 11.22
N ASP A 73 15.94 -10.72 12.00
CA ASP A 73 14.65 -10.75 12.69
C ASP A 73 13.45 -10.47 11.76
N VAL A 74 13.55 -10.95 10.52
CA VAL A 74 12.52 -10.73 9.51
C VAL A 74 11.26 -11.53 9.83
N THR A 75 10.15 -10.82 9.95
CA THR A 75 8.81 -11.38 10.08
C THR A 75 7.96 -10.94 8.89
N HIS A 76 7.00 -11.77 8.51
CA HIS A 76 6.05 -11.44 7.47
C HIS A 76 4.64 -11.88 7.85
N ASP A 77 3.67 -11.01 7.55
CA ASP A 77 2.24 -11.28 7.67
C ASP A 77 1.56 -10.98 6.32
N LEU A 78 0.41 -11.60 6.07
CA LEU A 78 -0.45 -11.24 4.94
C LEU A 78 -1.49 -10.22 5.39
N GLU A 79 -1.53 -9.06 4.75
CA GLU A 79 -2.43 -7.95 5.08
C GLU A 79 -3.30 -7.54 3.90
N ARG A 80 -4.58 -7.27 4.17
CA ARG A 80 -5.43 -6.54 3.21
C ARG A 80 -5.05 -5.08 3.23
N VAL A 81 -4.91 -4.48 2.07
CA VAL A 81 -4.49 -3.09 1.93
C VAL A 81 -5.44 -2.31 1.03
N VAL A 82 -5.48 -1.00 1.24
CA VAL A 82 -6.08 -0.03 0.32
C VAL A 82 -5.02 1.00 -0.02
N LEU A 83 -4.78 1.22 -1.31
CA LEU A 83 -3.84 2.24 -1.76
C LEU A 83 -4.60 3.51 -2.09
N VAL A 84 -4.17 4.62 -1.50
CA VAL A 84 -4.65 5.96 -1.81
C VAL A 84 -3.52 6.73 -2.50
N THR A 85 -3.81 7.30 -3.67
CA THR A 85 -2.79 7.98 -4.48
C THR A 85 -3.26 9.37 -4.90
N ASN A 86 -2.33 10.32 -5.00
CA ASN A 86 -2.52 11.67 -5.53
C ASN A 86 -2.14 11.79 -7.02
N GLY A 87 -1.70 10.68 -7.65
CA GLY A 87 -1.40 10.64 -9.07
C GLY A 87 -1.36 9.22 -9.66
N PRO A 88 -0.97 9.06 -10.93
CA PRO A 88 -0.82 7.77 -11.58
C PRO A 88 0.19 6.89 -10.84
N SER A 89 -0.26 5.75 -10.31
CA SER A 89 0.59 4.84 -9.55
C SER A 89 1.22 3.75 -10.41
N ASN A 90 2.36 3.23 -9.97
CA ASN A 90 2.99 2.08 -10.61
C ASN A 90 2.11 0.82 -10.55
N TYR A 91 1.20 0.73 -9.58
CA TYR A 91 0.31 -0.42 -9.42
C TYR A 91 -0.48 -0.73 -10.70
N ARG A 92 -1.15 0.27 -11.28
CA ARG A 92 -1.90 0.09 -12.54
C ARG A 92 -0.99 -0.05 -13.76
N ARG A 93 0.19 0.59 -13.76
CA ARG A 93 1.20 0.39 -14.82
C ARG A 93 1.69 -1.05 -14.86
N MET A 94 1.77 -1.71 -13.71
CA MET A 94 2.17 -3.11 -13.56
C MET A 94 1.04 -4.10 -13.89
N ASN A 95 -0.17 -3.63 -14.21
CA ASN A 95 -1.35 -4.47 -14.49
C ASN A 95 -1.67 -5.48 -13.37
N LEU A 96 -1.45 -5.08 -12.12
CA LEU A 96 -1.75 -5.93 -10.97
C LEU A 96 -3.26 -6.12 -10.78
N PRO A 97 -3.71 -7.30 -10.28
CA PRO A 97 -5.13 -7.62 -10.14
C PRO A 97 -5.81 -6.77 -9.05
N GLU A 98 -6.82 -6.02 -9.46
CA GLU A 98 -7.65 -5.16 -8.62
C GLU A 98 -9.05 -5.79 -8.45
N ARG A 99 -9.66 -5.64 -7.27
CA ARG A 99 -11.05 -6.08 -7.07
C ARG A 99 -11.96 -5.35 -8.05
N ARG A 100 -12.56 -6.10 -8.98
CA ARG A 100 -13.54 -5.57 -9.93
C ARG A 100 -14.88 -5.31 -9.25
N VAL A 101 -15.63 -4.39 -9.85
CA VAL A 101 -17.04 -4.07 -9.53
C VAL A 101 -17.93 -5.29 -9.77
#